data_AF-A0A0F9RLC9-F1
#
_entry.id   AF-A0A0F9RLC9-F1
#
_cell.length_a   1.000
_cell.length_b   1.000
_cell.length_c   1.000
_cell.angle_alpha   90.00
_cell.angle_beta   90.00
_cell.angle_gamma   90.00
#
_symmetry.space_group_name_H-M   'P 1'
#
loop_
_entity.id
_entity.type
_entity.pdbx_description
1 polymer ?
#
loop_
_entity_poly.entity_id
_entity_poly.type
_entity_poly.pdbx_seq_one_letter_code
_entity_poly.pdbx_strand_id
1 'polypeptide(L)'
;MVDIQVSRMHNFNLVENAKDSLHHAIEHMGPVNSNSSGDWKRIIVDLAHVLELLFKEKLRQIHPAFVFKDVDKYNSSKAFTVSADLAVQRLEKIGKIVFSEGDKKEIRSASSNKQ
;
A
#
# COMPACT_ATOMS: atom_id res chain seq x y z
N MET A 1 30.72 -0.01 31.06
CA MET A 1 29.30 0.02 30.64
C MET A 1 29.33 -0.02 29.12
N VAL A 2 28.93 -1.13 28.50
CA VAL A 2 29.00 -1.30 27.04
C VAL A 2 27.66 -0.86 26.50
N ASP A 3 27.63 0.24 25.75
CA ASP A 3 26.46 0.65 24.97
C ASP A 3 26.22 -0.42 23.90
N ILE A 4 25.20 -1.25 24.14
CA ILE A 4 24.67 -2.14 23.12
C ILE A 4 23.95 -1.22 22.13
N GLN A 5 24.62 -0.93 21.01
CA GLN A 5 23.97 -0.45 19.79
C GLN A 5 22.87 -1.46 19.45
N VAL A 6 21.64 -1.16 19.86
CA VAL A 6 20.46 -1.87 19.38
C VAL A 6 20.41 -1.61 17.88
N SER A 7 20.94 -2.56 17.11
CA SER A 7 20.78 -2.59 15.65
C SER A 7 19.31 -2.31 15.36
N ARG A 8 18.98 -1.22 14.65
CA ARG A 8 17.62 -0.94 14.19
C ARG A 8 17.17 -2.15 13.37
N MET A 9 16.42 -3.04 14.01
CA MET A 9 15.80 -4.16 13.33
C MET A 9 14.69 -3.53 12.48
N HIS A 10 14.96 -3.33 11.19
CA HIS A 10 13.97 -2.81 10.26
C HIS A 10 12.80 -3.80 10.23
N ASN A 11 11.67 -3.39 10.81
CA ASN A 11 10.45 -4.18 10.77
C ASN A 11 9.82 -4.01 9.38
N PHE A 12 10.19 -4.89 8.45
CA PHE A 12 9.62 -4.93 7.10
C PHE A 12 8.20 -5.50 7.12
N ASN A 13 7.25 -4.72 7.65
CA ASN A 13 5.82 -5.05 7.62
C ASN A 13 5.05 -4.02 6.76
N LEU A 14 3.84 -4.39 6.36
CA LEU A 14 3.03 -3.58 5.44
C LEU A 14 2.70 -2.18 6.00
N VAL A 15 2.54 -2.06 7.33
CA VAL A 15 2.20 -0.78 7.98
C VAL A 15 3.40 0.15 8.01
N GLU A 16 4.59 -0.34 8.38
CA GLU A 16 5.81 0.48 8.36
C GLU A 16 6.16 0.89 6.92
N ASN A 17 6.07 -0.02 5.94
CA ASN A 17 6.26 0.34 4.53
C ASN A 17 5.25 1.40 4.04
N ALA A 18 4.01 1.36 4.56
CA ALA A 18 2.99 2.37 4.24
C ALA A 18 3.34 3.71 4.89
N LYS A 19 3.82 3.72 6.13
CA LYS A 19 4.29 4.94 6.80
C LYS A 19 5.47 5.56 6.06
N ASP A 20 6.45 4.76 5.64
CA ASP A 20 7.62 5.24 4.90
C ASP A 20 7.21 5.84 3.55
N SER A 21 6.29 5.19 2.83
CA SER A 21 5.74 5.71 1.57
C SER A 21 4.97 7.02 1.79
N LEU A 22 4.22 7.14 2.89
CA LEU A 22 3.52 8.37 3.24
C LEU A 22 4.50 9.49 3.62
N HIS A 23 5.56 9.17 4.35
CA HIS A 23 6.61 10.13 4.68
C HIS A 23 7.24 10.71 3.42
N HIS A 24 7.61 9.83 2.48
CA HIS A 24 8.16 10.23 1.18
C HIS A 24 7.20 11.12 0.38
N ALA A 25 5.90 10.81 0.40
CA ALA A 25 4.87 11.65 -0.25
C ALA A 25 4.79 13.05 0.37
N ILE A 26 4.87 13.14 1.71
CA ILE A 26 4.83 14.41 2.44
C ILE A 26 6.09 15.24 2.15
N GLU A 27 7.27 14.63 2.13
CA GLU A 27 8.53 15.30 1.78
C GLU A 27 8.48 15.89 0.37
N HIS A 28 7.87 15.16 -0.58
CA HIS A 28 7.66 15.65 -1.95
C HIS A 28 6.57 16.71 -2.06
N MET A 29 5.70 16.86 -1.05
CA MET A 29 4.57 17.78 -1.10
C MET A 29 4.98 19.25 -1.09
N GLY A 30 6.20 19.59 -0.67
CA GLY A 30 6.77 20.94 -0.76
C GLY A 30 5.81 22.08 -0.32
N PRO A 31 6.13 23.34 -0.62
CA PRO A 31 5.11 24.39 -0.63
C PRO A 31 4.12 24.17 -1.78
N VAL A 32 2.81 24.23 -1.49
CA VAL A 32 1.72 23.95 -2.45
C VAL A 32 1.86 24.74 -3.78
N ASN A 33 2.45 25.94 -3.72
CA ASN A 33 2.56 26.86 -4.85
C ASN A 33 3.84 26.65 -5.68
N SER A 34 4.73 25.74 -5.28
CA SER A 34 6.03 25.51 -5.93
C SER A 34 6.17 24.14 -6.59
N ASN A 35 5.20 23.25 -6.44
CA ASN A 35 5.26 21.91 -7.01
C ASN A 35 5.01 21.91 -8.52
N SER A 36 5.88 21.22 -9.24
CA SER A 36 5.67 20.92 -10.65
C SER A 36 4.60 19.83 -10.84
N SER A 37 4.13 19.66 -12.08
CA SER A 37 3.25 18.54 -12.42
C SER A 37 3.90 17.17 -12.12
N GLY A 38 5.23 17.08 -12.23
CA GLY A 38 5.98 15.86 -11.90
C GLY A 38 5.91 15.52 -10.42
N ASP A 39 6.04 16.52 -9.55
CA ASP A 39 5.97 16.34 -8.09
C ASP A 39 4.59 15.83 -7.67
N TRP A 40 3.53 16.43 -8.23
CA TRP A 40 2.16 15.96 -7.99
C TRP A 40 1.93 14.52 -8.45
N LYS A 41 2.44 14.13 -9.62
CA LYS A 41 2.37 12.74 -10.07
C LYS A 41 3.09 11.81 -9.10
N ARG A 42 4.27 12.21 -8.60
CA ARG A 42 5.02 11.40 -7.63
C ARG A 42 4.23 11.22 -6.33
N ILE A 43 3.69 12.30 -5.78
CA ILE A 43 2.87 12.29 -4.57
C ILE A 43 1.66 11.35 -4.74
N ILE A 44 0.96 11.44 -5.89
CA ILE A 44 -0.19 10.57 -6.18
C ILE A 44 0.23 9.09 -6.23
N VAL A 45 1.37 8.78 -6.87
CA VAL A 45 1.89 7.41 -6.94
C VAL A 45 2.24 6.88 -5.55
N ASP A 46 2.88 7.69 -4.71
CA ASP A 46 3.23 7.31 -3.34
C ASP A 46 1.97 7.06 -2.49
N LEU A 47 0.97 7.95 -2.56
CA LEU A 47 -0.32 7.76 -1.87
C LEU A 47 -1.08 6.53 -2.38
N ALA A 48 -1.06 6.26 -3.69
CA ALA A 48 -1.64 5.05 -4.26
C ALA A 48 -0.92 3.79 -3.78
N HIS A 49 0.38 3.86 -3.49
CA HIS A 49 1.12 2.77 -2.88
C HIS A 49 0.77 2.58 -1.40
N VAL A 50 0.62 3.67 -0.64
CA VAL A 50 0.14 3.64 0.76
C VAL A 50 -1.20 2.90 0.85
N LEU A 51 -2.18 3.28 0.03
CA LEU A 51 -3.50 2.64 0.03
C LEU A 51 -3.41 1.14 -0.29
N GLU A 52 -2.62 0.76 -1.29
CA GLU A 52 -2.44 -0.64 -1.64
C GLU A 52 -1.86 -1.47 -0.48
N LEU A 53 -0.87 -0.93 0.23
CA LEU A 53 -0.28 -1.58 1.41
C LEU A 53 -1.29 -1.73 2.55
N LEU A 54 -2.11 -0.71 2.79
CA LEU A 54 -3.15 -0.76 3.82
C LEU A 54 -4.26 -1.77 3.49
N PHE A 55 -4.68 -1.87 2.22
CA PHE A 55 -5.65 -2.89 1.81
C PHE A 55 -5.07 -4.30 1.98
N LYS A 56 -3.80 -4.52 1.62
CA LYS A 56 -3.10 -5.78 1.86
C LYS A 56 -3.01 -6.10 3.34
N GLU A 57 -2.72 -5.11 4.18
CA GLU A 57 -2.67 -5.30 5.63
C GLU A 57 -4.04 -5.70 6.18
N LYS A 58 -5.13 -5.07 5.72
CA LYS A 58 -6.48 -5.48 6.09
C LYS A 58 -6.81 -6.90 5.65
N LEU A 59 -6.40 -7.31 4.45
CA LEU A 59 -6.55 -8.70 4.02
C LEU A 59 -5.72 -9.67 4.90
N ARG A 60 -4.48 -9.29 5.24
CA ARG A 60 -3.59 -10.08 6.11
C ARG A 60 -4.18 -10.29 7.50
N GLN A 61 -4.84 -9.27 8.05
CA GLN A 61 -5.55 -9.33 9.34
C GLN A 61 -6.72 -10.33 9.32
N ILE A 62 -7.38 -10.50 8.16
CA ILE A 62 -8.41 -11.53 7.97
C ILE A 62 -7.75 -12.91 7.82
N HIS A 63 -6.82 -13.06 6.87
CA HIS A 63 -6.00 -14.26 6.69
C HIS A 63 -4.74 -13.95 5.85
N PRO A 64 -3.53 -14.42 6.25
CA PRO A 64 -2.29 -14.11 5.53
C PRO A 64 -2.28 -14.48 4.03
N ALA A 65 -2.92 -15.58 3.66
CA ALA A 65 -2.99 -16.02 2.25
C ALA A 65 -3.72 -15.02 1.33
N PHE A 66 -4.60 -14.16 1.87
CA PHE A 66 -5.38 -13.23 1.06
C PHE A 66 -4.58 -12.05 0.51
N VAL A 67 -3.32 -11.89 0.93
CA VAL A 67 -2.38 -10.93 0.32
C VAL A 67 -1.89 -11.40 -1.05
N PHE A 68 -1.97 -12.69 -1.37
CA PHE A 68 -1.43 -13.25 -2.61
C PHE A 68 -2.48 -13.30 -3.73
N LYS A 69 -2.09 -12.98 -4.96
CA LYS A 69 -2.97 -13.04 -6.13
C LYS A 69 -3.60 -14.43 -6.29
N ASP A 70 -2.82 -15.45 -6.00
CA ASP A 70 -3.23 -16.85 -5.95
C ASP A 70 -3.02 -17.36 -4.52
N VAL A 71 -4.11 -17.75 -3.84
CA VAL A 71 -4.07 -18.15 -2.43
C VAL A 71 -3.40 -19.49 -2.22
N ASP A 72 -3.42 -20.37 -3.22
CA ASP A 72 -2.81 -21.69 -3.16
C ASP A 72 -1.28 -21.62 -3.26
N LYS A 73 -0.76 -20.47 -3.67
CA LYS A 73 0.68 -20.16 -3.67
C LYS A 73 1.18 -19.59 -2.35
N TYR A 74 0.38 -19.61 -1.29
CA TYR A 74 0.84 -19.27 0.05
C TYR A 74 2.09 -20.10 0.41
N ASN A 75 3.12 -19.47 0.95
CA ASN A 75 4.48 -20.02 1.19
C ASN A 75 5.32 -20.35 -0.07
N SER A 76 4.87 -20.00 -1.27
CA SER A 76 5.71 -20.09 -2.48
C SER A 76 6.60 -18.86 -2.63
N SER A 77 7.87 -19.07 -2.96
CA SER A 77 8.84 -17.99 -3.24
C SER A 77 8.56 -17.20 -4.53
N LYS A 78 7.62 -17.67 -5.37
CA LYS A 78 7.22 -17.03 -6.64
C LYS A 78 5.79 -16.45 -6.59
N ALA A 79 5.24 -16.23 -5.39
CA ALA A 79 3.89 -15.73 -5.23
C ALA A 79 3.83 -14.21 -5.43
N PHE A 80 3.00 -13.75 -6.37
CA PHE A 80 2.69 -12.33 -6.54
C PHE A 80 1.64 -11.88 -5.51
N THR A 81 1.75 -10.64 -5.04
CA THR A 81 0.72 -10.04 -4.19
C THR A 81 -0.43 -9.45 -5.01
N VAL A 82 -1.57 -9.23 -4.37
CA VAL A 82 -2.73 -8.58 -5.00
C VAL A 82 -2.41 -7.11 -5.35
N SER A 83 -3.02 -6.59 -6.42
CA SER A 83 -3.06 -5.14 -6.67
C SER A 83 -4.11 -4.47 -5.78
N ALA A 84 -4.15 -3.13 -5.74
CA ALA A 84 -5.17 -2.38 -5.00
C ALA A 84 -6.60 -2.76 -5.42
N ASP A 85 -6.87 -2.84 -6.73
CA ASP A 85 -8.20 -3.19 -7.25
C ASP A 85 -8.64 -4.59 -6.82
N LEU A 86 -7.76 -5.59 -6.96
CA LEU A 86 -8.06 -6.95 -6.50
C LEU A 86 -8.20 -7.02 -4.98
N ALA A 87 -7.44 -6.22 -4.24
CA ALA A 87 -7.54 -6.15 -2.80
C ALA A 87 -8.91 -5.59 -2.36
N VAL A 88 -9.38 -4.52 -2.98
CA VAL A 88 -10.71 -3.93 -2.74
C VAL A 88 -11.81 -4.95 -3.02
N GLN A 89 -11.78 -5.62 -4.18
CA GLN A 89 -12.77 -6.65 -4.51
C GLN A 89 -12.82 -7.78 -3.46
N ARG A 90 -11.66 -8.17 -2.91
CA ARG A 90 -11.59 -9.18 -1.84
C ARG A 90 -12.10 -8.63 -0.52
N LEU A 91 -11.79 -7.38 -0.17
CA LEU A 91 -12.29 -6.75 1.05
C LEU A 91 -13.82 -6.58 1.02
N GLU A 92 -14.42 -6.32 -0.14
CA GLU A 92 -15.89 -6.33 -0.30
C GLU A 92 -16.46 -7.72 -0.07
N LYS A 93 -15.93 -8.74 -0.76
CA LYS A 93 -16.49 -10.11 -0.74
C LYS A 93 -16.22 -10.87 0.56
N ILE A 94 -15.02 -10.72 1.11
CA ILE A 94 -14.50 -11.52 2.23
C ILE A 94 -14.52 -10.69 3.52
N GLY A 95 -13.99 -9.45 3.44
CA GLY A 95 -13.90 -8.55 4.59
C GLY A 95 -15.20 -7.84 4.93
N LYS A 96 -16.23 -7.95 4.08
CA LYS A 96 -17.52 -7.25 4.20
C LYS A 96 -17.37 -5.72 4.35
N ILE A 97 -16.30 -5.16 3.80
CA ILE A 97 -16.08 -3.71 3.75
C ILE A 97 -16.84 -3.15 2.56
N VAL A 98 -17.66 -2.13 2.78
CA VAL A 98 -18.38 -1.46 1.70
C VAL A 98 -17.53 -0.31 1.17
N PHE A 99 -17.31 -0.27 -0.14
CA PHE A 99 -16.72 0.87 -0.84
C PHE A 99 -17.78 1.49 -1.74
N SER A 100 -17.84 2.81 -1.79
CA SER A 100 -18.70 3.49 -2.75
C SER A 100 -18.18 3.30 -4.18
N GLU A 101 -19.03 3.50 -5.18
CA GLU A 101 -18.58 3.51 -6.59
C GLU A 101 -17.57 4.63 -6.85
N GLY A 102 -17.67 5.75 -6.12
CA GLY A 102 -16.69 6.85 -6.16
C GLY A 102 -15.32 6.38 -5.70
N ASP A 103 -15.24 5.74 -4.52
CA ASP A 103 -13.97 5.20 -3.97
C ASP A 103 -13.32 4.24 -4.97
N LYS A 104 -14.11 3.31 -5.52
CA LYS A 104 -13.62 2.31 -6.48
C LYS A 104 -13.08 2.95 -7.75
N LYS A 105 -13.72 4.01 -8.24
CA LYS A 105 -13.25 4.75 -9.41
C LYS A 105 -11.91 5.44 -9.12
N GLU A 106 -11.81 6.15 -8.00
CA GLU A 106 -10.58 6.87 -7.62
C GLU A 106 -9.41 5.93 -7.37
N ILE A 107 -9.64 4.83 -6.65
CA ILE A 107 -8.62 3.81 -6.39
C ILE A 107 -8.08 3.23 -7.70
N ARG A 108 -8.95 2.93 -8.67
CA ARG A 108 -8.53 2.45 -10.00
C ARG A 108 -7.71 3.49 -10.73
N SER A 109 -8.20 4.73 -10.79
CA SER A 109 -7.48 5.83 -11.45
C SER A 109 -6.09 6.06 -10.86
N ALA A 110 -5.97 6.09 -9.53
CA ALA A 110 -4.69 6.27 -8.84
C ALA A 110 -3.72 5.09 -9.08
N SER A 111 -4.26 3.87 -9.21
CA SER A 111 -3.47 2.66 -9.45
C SER A 111 -2.98 2.54 -10.90
N SER A 112 -3.74 3.04 -11.87
CA SER A 112 -3.36 3.05 -13.30
C SER A 112 -2.27 4.07 -13.64
N ASN A 113 -2.11 5.12 -12.83
CA ASN A 113 -1.08 6.14 -12.99
C ASN A 113 0.33 5.68 -12.56
N LYS A 114 0.49 4.41 -12.14
CA LYS A 114 1.79 3.81 -11.77
C LYS A 114 2.61 3.30 -13.00
N GLN A 115 2.09 3.43 -14.22
CA GLN A 115 2.73 2.97 -15.47
C GLN A 115 3.52 4.08 -16.17
#